data_AF-A0ABC8TEZ1-F1
#
_entry.id   AF-A0ABC8TEZ1-F1
#
_cell.length_a   1.000
_cell.length_b   1.000
_cell.length_c   1.000
_cell.angle_alpha   90.00
_cell.angle_beta   90.00
_cell.angle_gamma   90.00
#
_symmetry.space_group_name_H-M   'P 1'
#
loop_
_entity.id
_entity.type
_entity.pdbx_description
1 polymer ?
#
loop_
_entity_poly.entity_id
_entity_poly.type
_entity_poly.pdbx_seq_one_letter_code
_entity_poly.pdbx_strand_id
1 'polypeptide(L)'
;MISVRPTLSPAKLSFSSRRGFCISSAYNPSRRLALFHLSSVIPQSQLLDVKASPWLRVDGNKIETSPTANKTQPSPAVTEENMLEWANKDNRRLLHVVYRVGDLEKTIKFYTGCLGMKLLRKRDIPEEQYANAFLAYGPEDSHFAVELTYNYGVDKFDIGTGFGHFGVAVEDAAKTVDLVKAKGGKVTRDPGPVKGGSTVIAFIEDPDGYKFELLEREPTPEPLCQVMLRVGDLDRSINFYKKAFGMELLRKRDNPEYKYTIAMMGYGPEDKNAVLELTYNYGVKEYDKGNGYAQIAIGTDDVYKAAEIVKRSGGTITREPGPLPVINTKITACLDPDGWKSVFVDNIDFQKELE
;
A
#
# COMPACT_ATOMS: atom_id res chain seq x y z
N MET A 1 19.59 15.34 -86.32
CA MET A 1 20.97 15.86 -86.14
C MET A 1 21.41 15.56 -84.71
N ILE A 2 22.53 14.83 -84.57
CA ILE A 2 23.54 14.86 -83.47
C ILE A 2 22.98 14.62 -82.03
N SER A 3 23.06 13.41 -81.45
CA SER A 3 24.18 12.80 -80.67
C SER A 3 24.55 13.63 -79.40
N VAL A 4 24.60 13.15 -78.15
CA VAL A 4 25.54 12.17 -77.56
C VAL A 4 25.08 11.87 -76.09
N ARG A 5 25.10 10.59 -75.65
CA ARG A 5 25.06 10.08 -74.23
C ARG A 5 26.42 10.37 -73.50
N PRO A 6 26.76 10.07 -72.21
CA PRO A 6 26.17 9.08 -71.28
C PRO A 6 26.26 9.35 -69.73
N THR A 7 25.56 8.48 -68.97
CA THR A 7 25.91 7.80 -67.68
C THR A 7 26.65 8.49 -66.52
N LEU A 8 26.19 8.28 -65.28
CA LEU A 8 26.76 7.31 -64.30
C LEU A 8 26.01 7.31 -62.94
N SER A 9 25.77 6.11 -62.39
CA SER A 9 25.47 5.80 -60.98
C SER A 9 26.67 5.04 -60.37
N PRO A 10 26.57 4.40 -59.19
CA PRO A 10 26.65 4.94 -57.83
C PRO A 10 27.93 4.44 -57.11
N ALA A 11 28.26 4.96 -55.92
CA ALA A 11 29.33 4.41 -55.08
C ALA A 11 28.82 4.03 -53.68
N LYS A 12 28.85 2.73 -53.40
CA LYS A 12 28.98 2.15 -52.05
C LYS A 12 30.46 2.09 -51.69
N LEU A 13 30.80 2.28 -50.42
CA LEU A 13 32.04 1.76 -49.85
C LEU A 13 31.78 1.33 -48.40
N SER A 14 31.91 0.01 -48.19
CA SER A 14 32.11 -0.63 -46.90
C SER A 14 33.60 -0.93 -46.73
N PHE A 15 34.14 -0.86 -45.51
CA PHE A 15 35.24 -1.73 -45.08
C PHE A 15 35.15 -2.02 -43.57
N SER A 16 35.61 -3.21 -43.23
CA SER A 16 35.31 -3.98 -42.03
C SER A 16 36.50 -4.12 -41.07
N SER A 17 36.18 -4.31 -39.80
CA SER A 17 36.84 -5.15 -38.77
C SER A 17 38.19 -4.72 -38.19
N ARG A 18 38.24 -4.60 -36.85
CA ARG A 18 38.93 -5.56 -35.98
C ARG A 18 38.52 -5.42 -34.52
N ARG A 19 38.67 -6.54 -33.82
CA ARG A 19 38.24 -6.88 -32.46
C ARG A 19 38.87 -6.00 -31.38
N GLY A 20 38.08 -5.70 -30.36
CA GLY A 20 38.53 -5.32 -29.02
C GLY A 20 37.46 -5.75 -28.02
N PHE A 21 37.64 -6.93 -27.45
CA PHE A 21 36.93 -7.36 -26.24
C PHE A 21 37.28 -6.39 -25.11
N CYS A 22 36.29 -5.72 -24.54
CA CYS A 22 36.34 -5.26 -23.16
C CYS A 22 34.95 -5.45 -22.56
N ILE A 23 34.80 -6.60 -21.89
CA ILE A 23 33.77 -6.84 -20.90
C ILE A 23 34.08 -5.88 -19.75
N SER A 24 33.35 -4.76 -19.64
CA SER A 24 33.27 -4.04 -18.37
C SER A 24 32.02 -4.52 -17.65
N SER A 25 32.15 -5.67 -16.99
CA SER A 25 31.28 -6.00 -15.87
C SER A 25 31.54 -4.97 -14.76
N ALA A 26 30.83 -3.86 -14.80
CA ALA A 26 30.55 -3.13 -13.58
C ALA A 26 29.33 -3.79 -12.94
N TYR A 27 29.53 -5.05 -12.52
CA TYR A 27 28.77 -5.62 -11.43
C TYR A 27 29.13 -4.76 -10.22
N ASN A 28 28.42 -3.66 -10.04
CA ASN A 28 28.35 -3.06 -8.73
C ASN A 28 27.56 -4.09 -7.91
N PRO A 29 28.09 -4.66 -6.83
CA PRO A 29 27.27 -5.45 -5.93
C PRO A 29 26.35 -4.44 -5.24
N SER A 30 25.26 -4.07 -5.93
CA SER A 30 24.17 -3.31 -5.37
C SER A 30 23.80 -3.97 -4.05
N ARG A 31 23.76 -3.13 -3.02
CA ARG A 31 23.44 -3.50 -1.65
C ARG A 31 22.37 -4.58 -1.64
N ARG A 32 22.66 -5.67 -0.93
CA ARG A 32 21.72 -6.75 -0.66
C ARG A 32 20.54 -6.14 0.09
N LEU A 33 19.37 -6.07 -0.54
CA LEU A 33 18.16 -5.50 0.01
C LEU A 33 17.06 -6.55 -0.13
N ALA A 34 16.71 -7.17 1.00
CA ALA A 34 15.40 -7.80 1.19
C ALA A 34 14.45 -6.76 1.80
N LEU A 35 13.14 -7.02 1.81
CA LEU A 35 12.00 -6.25 2.39
C LEU A 35 11.15 -5.57 1.29
N PHE A 36 9.83 -5.72 1.21
CA PHE A 36 8.81 -5.95 2.24
C PHE A 36 7.89 -7.15 1.94
N HIS A 37 8.06 -8.26 2.66
CA HIS A 37 6.97 -9.23 2.81
C HIS A 37 7.12 -10.06 4.09
N LEU A 38 6.67 -9.53 5.22
CA LEU A 38 6.45 -10.34 6.43
C LEU A 38 5.03 -10.92 6.38
N SER A 39 4.87 -11.98 5.61
CA SER A 39 3.81 -12.96 5.82
C SER A 39 4.36 -14.03 6.75
N SER A 40 3.83 -14.10 7.96
CA SER A 40 4.03 -15.22 8.87
C SER A 40 3.54 -16.50 8.21
N VAL A 41 4.45 -17.37 7.77
CA VAL A 41 4.14 -18.78 7.59
C VAL A 41 4.01 -19.37 8.99
N ILE A 42 2.80 -19.73 9.43
CA ILE A 42 2.60 -20.53 10.65
C ILE A 42 2.69 -22.01 10.25
N PRO A 43 3.68 -22.78 10.74
CA PRO A 43 3.65 -24.23 10.59
C PRO A 43 2.58 -24.81 11.53
N GLN A 44 1.62 -25.51 10.93
CA GLN A 44 0.57 -26.24 11.62
C GLN A 44 1.16 -27.49 12.31
N SER A 45 1.56 -27.38 13.57
CA SER A 45 1.63 -28.52 14.49
C SER A 45 1.84 -28.07 15.94
N GLN A 46 0.81 -28.25 16.77
CA GLN A 46 0.82 -28.99 18.04
C GLN A 46 -0.33 -28.51 18.92
N LEU A 47 -1.44 -29.23 18.79
CA LEU A 47 -2.61 -29.16 19.63
C LEU A 47 -2.48 -30.34 20.59
N LEU A 48 -1.99 -30.10 21.81
CA LEU A 48 -2.15 -31.03 22.93
C LEU A 48 -2.34 -30.25 24.22
N ASP A 49 -3.55 -30.44 24.76
CA ASP A 49 -4.00 -30.10 26.10
C ASP A 49 -3.04 -30.53 27.20
N VAL A 50 -2.72 -29.63 28.13
CA VAL A 50 -2.53 -30.00 29.54
C VAL A 50 -3.12 -28.90 30.43
N LYS A 51 -4.18 -29.26 31.14
CA LYS A 51 -4.78 -28.51 32.26
C LYS A 51 -3.83 -28.49 33.46
N ALA A 52 -3.74 -27.35 34.15
CA ALA A 52 -3.30 -27.31 35.54
C ALA A 52 -4.18 -26.34 36.35
N SER A 53 -4.80 -26.86 37.40
CA SER A 53 -5.54 -26.10 38.42
C SER A 53 -4.59 -25.62 39.53
N PRO A 54 -4.99 -24.62 40.35
CA PRO A 54 -4.08 -23.90 41.25
C PRO A 54 -4.01 -24.55 42.64
N TRP A 55 -3.25 -23.90 43.54
CA TRP A 55 -3.17 -24.00 45.02
C TRP A 55 -1.83 -24.52 45.56
N LEU A 56 -1.05 -23.62 46.18
CA LEU A 56 -0.73 -23.65 47.61
C LEU A 56 0.10 -22.42 48.03
N ARG A 57 -0.44 -21.70 49.03
CA ARG A 57 0.24 -20.70 49.86
C ARG A 57 1.11 -21.42 50.89
N VAL A 58 2.33 -20.93 51.16
CA VAL A 58 2.95 -20.93 52.50
C VAL A 58 3.80 -19.66 52.66
N ASP A 59 3.64 -19.04 53.82
CA ASP A 59 4.24 -17.80 54.30
C ASP A 59 5.73 -17.90 54.69
N GLY A 60 6.40 -16.74 54.67
CA GLY A 60 7.30 -16.34 55.76
C GLY A 60 8.81 -16.34 55.48
N ASN A 61 9.38 -15.16 55.15
CA ASN A 61 10.32 -14.49 56.07
C ASN A 61 10.68 -13.08 55.59
N LYS A 62 10.57 -12.12 56.51
CA LYS A 62 11.04 -10.73 56.37
C LYS A 62 12.53 -10.67 56.69
N ILE A 63 13.31 -10.02 55.82
CA ILE A 63 14.58 -9.39 56.18
C ILE A 63 14.52 -7.97 55.63
N GLU A 64 14.58 -7.00 56.53
CA GLU A 64 14.64 -5.57 56.23
C GLU A 64 16.04 -5.20 55.72
N THR A 65 16.09 -4.60 54.53
CA THR A 65 17.23 -3.79 54.09
C THR A 65 16.69 -2.53 53.42
N SER A 66 17.10 -1.39 53.96
CA SER A 66 16.85 0.00 53.56
C SER A 66 16.90 0.28 52.05
N PRO A 67 15.95 1.03 51.46
CA PRO A 67 16.07 1.49 50.10
C PRO A 67 16.79 2.84 50.06
N THR A 68 17.99 2.87 49.48
CA THR A 68 18.56 4.09 48.93
C THR A 68 17.70 4.53 47.75
N ALA A 69 17.00 5.65 47.91
CA ALA A 69 16.15 6.24 46.90
C ALA A 69 16.99 6.81 45.74
N ASN A 70 17.19 6.02 44.68
CA ASN A 70 17.43 6.57 43.35
C ASN A 70 16.09 7.01 42.78
N LYS A 71 15.85 8.33 42.81
CA LYS A 71 14.75 8.98 42.08
C LYS A 71 14.98 8.80 40.58
N THR A 72 14.52 7.68 40.05
CA THR A 72 14.25 7.55 38.62
C THR A 72 12.99 8.35 38.37
N GLN A 73 13.11 9.48 37.66
CA GLN A 73 11.94 10.24 37.27
C GLN A 73 11.01 9.35 36.44
N PRO A 74 9.71 9.29 36.74
CA PRO A 74 8.76 8.68 35.83
C PRO A 74 8.76 9.50 34.55
N SER A 75 8.94 8.84 33.40
CA SER A 75 8.61 9.42 32.09
C SER A 75 7.20 10.03 32.18
N PRO A 76 6.96 11.25 31.69
CA PRO A 76 5.64 11.85 31.78
C PRO A 76 4.63 10.92 31.10
N ALA A 77 3.63 10.47 31.85
CA ALA A 77 2.56 9.66 31.32
C ALA A 77 1.92 10.44 30.16
N VAL A 78 2.01 9.90 28.94
CA VAL A 78 1.41 10.54 27.78
C VAL A 78 -0.11 10.49 27.96
N THR A 79 -0.72 11.65 28.17
CA THR A 79 -2.19 11.76 28.25
C THR A 79 -2.79 11.50 26.87
N GLU A 80 -4.04 11.02 26.81
CA GLU A 80 -4.73 10.80 25.52
C GLU A 80 -4.78 12.07 24.66
N GLU A 81 -4.94 13.24 25.29
CA GLU A 81 -4.92 14.54 24.61
C GLU A 81 -3.56 14.84 23.96
N ASN A 82 -2.46 14.65 24.69
CA ASN A 82 -1.10 14.90 24.16
C ASN A 82 -0.76 13.96 22.99
N MET A 83 -1.30 12.73 23.00
CA MET A 83 -1.10 11.77 21.91
C MET A 83 -1.89 12.11 20.66
N LEU A 84 -3.17 12.45 20.82
CA LEU A 84 -4.01 12.87 19.71
C LEU A 84 -3.42 14.14 19.07
N GLU A 85 -2.95 15.07 19.91
CA GLU A 85 -2.26 16.27 19.45
C GLU A 85 -0.99 15.92 18.66
N TRP A 86 -0.19 14.95 19.11
CA TRP A 86 0.98 14.51 18.36
C TRP A 86 0.59 13.85 17.03
N ALA A 87 -0.38 12.93 17.02
CA ALA A 87 -0.81 12.24 15.80
C ALA A 87 -1.30 13.21 14.71
N ASN A 88 -1.95 14.30 15.13
CA ASN A 88 -2.43 15.35 14.24
C ASN A 88 -1.33 16.32 13.76
N LYS A 89 -0.18 16.37 14.46
CA LYS A 89 0.97 17.24 14.13
C LYS A 89 2.09 16.52 13.41
N ASP A 90 2.10 15.19 13.46
CA ASP A 90 3.08 14.36 12.78
C ASP A 90 2.91 14.47 11.25
N ASN A 91 4.01 14.44 10.51
CA ASN A 91 3.99 14.57 9.05
C ASN A 91 3.62 13.22 8.42
N ARG A 92 2.34 12.87 8.44
CA ARG A 92 1.82 11.63 7.86
C ARG A 92 1.58 11.76 6.37
N ARG A 93 1.84 10.68 5.62
CA ARG A 93 1.52 10.58 4.19
C ARG A 93 1.22 9.14 3.79
N LEU A 94 0.21 8.91 2.96
CA LEU A 94 0.04 7.61 2.31
C LEU A 94 1.16 7.40 1.29
N LEU A 95 1.95 6.33 1.44
CA LEU A 95 3.13 6.08 0.61
C LEU A 95 2.79 5.17 -0.57
N HIS A 96 2.30 3.97 -0.27
CA HIS A 96 1.91 3.00 -1.27
C HIS A 96 0.95 1.95 -0.69
N VAL A 97 0.22 1.29 -1.58
CA VAL A 97 -0.55 0.09 -1.24
C VAL A 97 0.15 -1.15 -1.79
N VAL A 98 0.31 -2.15 -0.94
CA VAL A 98 0.97 -3.42 -1.27
C VAL A 98 -0.09 -4.49 -1.52
N TYR A 99 0.01 -5.18 -2.65
CA TYR A 99 -0.83 -6.34 -2.95
C TYR A 99 -0.13 -7.28 -3.93
N ARG A 100 -0.66 -8.49 -4.02
CA ARG A 100 -0.03 -9.59 -4.74
C ARG A 100 -0.64 -9.78 -6.12
N VAL A 101 0.20 -10.16 -7.07
CA VAL A 101 -0.20 -10.39 -8.48
C VAL A 101 0.35 -11.72 -8.96
N GLY A 102 -0.41 -12.41 -9.80
CA GLY A 102 -0.04 -13.71 -10.37
C GLY A 102 0.93 -13.60 -11.55
N ASP A 103 0.93 -12.46 -12.25
CA ASP A 103 1.86 -12.19 -13.36
C ASP A 103 2.29 -10.71 -13.35
N LEU A 104 3.51 -10.47 -12.86
CA LEU A 104 4.05 -9.12 -12.68
C LEU A 104 4.12 -8.35 -14.00
N GLU A 105 4.54 -8.99 -15.08
CA GLU A 105 4.74 -8.34 -16.38
C GLU A 105 3.41 -7.99 -17.04
N LYS A 106 2.43 -8.89 -16.94
CA LYS A 106 1.07 -8.65 -17.43
C LYS A 106 0.43 -7.48 -16.70
N THR A 107 0.59 -7.41 -15.38
CA THR A 107 0.03 -6.31 -14.57
C THR A 107 0.75 -4.98 -14.86
N ILE A 108 2.08 -4.96 -14.95
CA ILE A 108 2.83 -3.75 -15.37
C ILE A 108 2.35 -3.27 -16.75
N LYS A 109 2.18 -4.17 -17.72
CA LYS A 109 1.71 -3.80 -19.06
C LYS A 109 0.29 -3.25 -19.05
N PHE A 110 -0.60 -3.81 -18.23
CA PHE A 110 -1.94 -3.27 -18.07
C PHE A 110 -1.90 -1.87 -17.46
N TYR A 111 -1.10 -1.66 -16.43
CA TYR A 111 -1.13 -0.40 -15.66
C TYR A 111 -0.50 0.73 -16.45
N THR A 112 0.63 0.46 -17.09
CA THR A 112 1.27 1.42 -18.00
C THR A 112 0.48 1.65 -19.28
N GLY A 113 -0.14 0.60 -19.82
CA GLY A 113 -0.82 0.63 -21.11
C GLY A 113 -2.27 1.13 -21.06
N CYS A 114 -3.00 0.88 -19.98
CA CYS A 114 -4.43 1.18 -19.87
C CYS A 114 -4.71 2.31 -18.88
N LEU A 115 -3.96 2.37 -17.77
CA LEU A 115 -4.17 3.34 -16.69
C LEU A 115 -3.19 4.52 -16.75
N GLY A 116 -2.18 4.47 -17.61
CA GLY A 116 -1.21 5.55 -17.78
C GLY A 116 -0.21 5.70 -16.62
N MET A 117 -0.12 4.70 -15.73
CA MET A 117 0.89 4.70 -14.67
C MET A 117 2.31 4.55 -15.25
N LYS A 118 3.31 4.96 -14.48
CA LYS A 118 4.73 4.79 -14.80
C LYS A 118 5.31 3.71 -13.91
N LEU A 119 6.06 2.78 -14.49
CA LEU A 119 6.93 1.89 -13.72
C LEU A 119 8.09 2.73 -13.18
N LEU A 120 8.17 2.85 -11.85
CA LEU A 120 9.17 3.69 -11.17
C LEU A 120 10.42 2.89 -10.85
N ARG A 121 10.22 1.72 -10.24
CA ARG A 121 11.29 0.78 -9.93
C ARG A 121 10.78 -0.65 -9.92
N LYS A 122 11.69 -1.58 -10.20
CA LYS A 122 11.46 -3.02 -10.11
C LYS A 122 12.62 -3.64 -9.36
N ARG A 123 12.32 -4.55 -8.43
CA ARG A 123 13.31 -5.26 -7.62
C ARG A 123 13.03 -6.75 -7.70
N ASP A 124 14.07 -7.53 -7.91
CA ASP A 124 13.99 -8.99 -7.90
C ASP A 124 14.75 -9.48 -6.67
N ILE A 125 14.11 -10.34 -5.86
CA ILE A 125 14.64 -10.85 -4.60
C ILE A 125 14.57 -12.39 -4.65
N PRO A 126 15.44 -13.06 -5.43
CA PRO A 126 15.32 -14.51 -5.65
C PRO A 126 15.52 -15.32 -4.37
N GLU A 127 16.29 -14.78 -3.41
CA GLU A 127 16.64 -15.44 -2.16
C GLU A 127 15.43 -15.58 -1.23
N GLU A 128 14.42 -14.71 -1.41
CA GLU A 128 13.13 -14.76 -0.73
C GLU A 128 11.99 -15.16 -1.68
N GLN A 129 12.30 -15.53 -2.93
CA GLN A 129 11.38 -15.99 -3.97
C GLN A 129 10.24 -15.02 -4.32
N TYR A 130 10.53 -13.71 -4.38
CA TYR A 130 9.59 -12.72 -4.91
C TYR A 130 10.26 -11.60 -5.71
N ALA A 131 9.43 -10.86 -6.44
CA ALA A 131 9.81 -9.62 -7.10
C ALA A 131 8.77 -8.53 -6.80
N ASN A 132 9.24 -7.29 -6.69
CA ASN A 132 8.39 -6.11 -6.57
C ASN A 132 8.44 -5.22 -7.80
N ALA A 133 7.32 -4.55 -8.08
CA ALA A 133 7.27 -3.42 -9.01
C ALA A 133 6.46 -2.28 -8.39
N PHE A 134 6.99 -1.07 -8.51
CA PHE A 134 6.35 0.14 -7.99
C PHE A 134 5.87 0.97 -9.16
N LEU A 135 4.57 1.31 -9.15
CA LEU A 135 3.96 2.12 -10.21
C LEU A 135 3.14 3.26 -9.60
N ALA A 136 3.23 4.44 -10.20
CA ALA A 136 2.41 5.60 -9.82
C ALA A 136 2.30 6.59 -10.99
N TYR A 137 1.68 7.74 -10.75
CA TYR A 137 1.57 8.83 -11.72
C TYR A 137 2.76 9.82 -11.67
N GLY A 138 3.54 9.78 -10.59
CA GLY A 138 4.77 10.55 -10.38
C GLY A 138 5.75 9.85 -9.44
N PRO A 139 6.81 10.53 -8.98
CA PRO A 139 7.82 9.94 -8.10
C PRO A 139 7.28 9.61 -6.70
N GLU A 140 7.80 8.54 -6.08
CA GLU A 140 7.32 8.00 -4.79
C GLU A 140 7.51 8.95 -3.59
N ASP A 141 8.38 9.94 -3.72
CA ASP A 141 8.62 10.96 -2.69
C ASP A 141 7.41 11.88 -2.49
N SER A 142 6.56 12.00 -3.51
CA SER A 142 5.46 12.96 -3.61
C SER A 142 4.13 12.35 -4.06
N HIS A 143 4.13 11.14 -4.62
CA HIS A 143 2.93 10.44 -5.08
C HIS A 143 2.68 9.15 -4.31
N PHE A 144 1.41 8.77 -4.23
CA PHE A 144 0.96 7.46 -3.78
C PHE A 144 1.18 6.42 -4.88
N ALA A 145 1.78 5.28 -4.52
CA ALA A 145 2.12 4.22 -5.47
C ALA A 145 1.37 2.91 -5.20
N VAL A 146 1.33 2.04 -6.21
CA VAL A 146 1.09 0.62 -6.00
C VAL A 146 2.43 -0.09 -5.89
N GLU A 147 2.58 -0.93 -4.87
CA GLU A 147 3.66 -1.90 -4.75
C GLU A 147 3.10 -3.29 -5.08
N LEU A 148 3.41 -3.77 -6.28
CA LEU A 148 3.06 -5.11 -6.70
C LEU A 148 4.06 -6.11 -6.11
N THR A 149 3.56 -7.22 -5.57
CA THR A 149 4.39 -8.34 -5.14
C THR A 149 4.06 -9.59 -5.94
N TYR A 150 5.02 -10.09 -6.70
CA TYR A 150 4.92 -11.38 -7.37
C TYR A 150 5.72 -12.42 -6.59
N ASN A 151 5.05 -13.46 -6.11
CA ASN A 151 5.69 -14.60 -5.44
C ASN A 151 5.94 -15.69 -6.49
N TYR A 152 7.16 -16.21 -6.55
CA TYR A 152 7.56 -17.11 -7.63
C TYR A 152 6.69 -18.37 -7.67
N GLY A 153 6.14 -18.66 -8.85
CA GLY A 153 5.28 -19.83 -9.06
C GLY A 153 3.88 -19.74 -8.46
N VAL A 154 3.50 -18.59 -7.87
CA VAL A 154 2.14 -18.33 -7.40
C VAL A 154 1.44 -17.42 -8.40
N ASP A 155 0.44 -17.96 -9.11
CA ASP A 155 -0.20 -17.31 -10.25
C ASP A 155 -1.62 -16.80 -9.97
N LYS A 156 -2.12 -17.00 -8.74
CA LYS A 156 -3.45 -16.55 -8.34
C LYS A 156 -3.53 -16.28 -6.83
N PHE A 157 -4.27 -15.23 -6.48
CA PHE A 157 -4.61 -14.89 -5.11
C PHE A 157 -6.12 -14.80 -4.94
N ASP A 158 -6.58 -15.00 -3.71
CA ASP A 158 -7.94 -14.71 -3.31
C ASP A 158 -8.03 -13.25 -2.86
N ILE A 159 -8.85 -12.45 -3.54
CA ILE A 159 -9.07 -11.05 -3.18
C ILE A 159 -9.91 -10.92 -1.91
N GLY A 160 -10.70 -11.95 -1.58
CA GLY A 160 -11.67 -11.90 -0.50
C GLY A 160 -12.86 -10.98 -0.80
N THR A 161 -13.67 -10.75 0.21
CA THR A 161 -14.89 -9.94 0.13
C THR A 161 -14.76 -8.58 0.81
N GLY A 162 -13.66 -8.34 1.52
CA GLY A 162 -13.40 -7.11 2.25
C GLY A 162 -12.76 -6.02 1.40
N PHE A 163 -11.89 -6.39 0.46
CA PHE A 163 -11.28 -5.42 -0.43
C PHE A 163 -12.33 -4.86 -1.40
N GLY A 164 -12.38 -3.54 -1.53
CA GLY A 164 -13.32 -2.83 -2.38
C GLY A 164 -12.78 -2.64 -3.78
N HIS A 165 -11.90 -1.65 -3.91
CA HIS A 165 -11.29 -1.23 -5.16
C HIS A 165 -10.13 -0.25 -4.89
N PHE A 166 -9.36 0.01 -5.92
CA PHE A 166 -8.53 1.22 -6.02
C PHE A 166 -9.30 2.30 -6.79
N GLY A 167 -9.11 3.57 -6.47
CA GLY A 167 -9.69 4.69 -7.22
C GLY A 167 -8.63 5.38 -8.05
N VAL A 168 -8.95 5.65 -9.32
CA VAL A 168 -8.12 6.41 -10.24
C VAL A 168 -8.92 7.57 -10.81
N ALA A 169 -8.52 8.80 -10.50
CA ALA A 169 -9.08 9.98 -11.14
C ALA A 169 -8.59 10.07 -12.59
N VAL A 170 -9.52 10.28 -13.51
CA VAL A 170 -9.27 10.42 -14.94
C VAL A 170 -10.04 11.61 -15.48
N GLU A 171 -9.51 12.28 -16.51
CA GLU A 171 -10.21 13.40 -17.15
C GLU A 171 -11.39 12.93 -18.02
N ASP A 172 -11.31 11.72 -18.57
CA ASP A 172 -12.33 11.12 -19.43
C ASP A 172 -12.42 9.62 -19.14
N ALA A 173 -13.47 9.23 -18.41
CA ALA A 173 -13.68 7.84 -18.03
C ALA A 173 -14.07 6.98 -19.23
N ALA A 174 -14.80 7.54 -20.20
CA ALA A 174 -15.22 6.82 -21.40
C ALA A 174 -14.03 6.45 -22.29
N LYS A 175 -13.14 7.41 -22.55
CA LYS A 175 -11.91 7.17 -23.30
C LYS A 175 -11.00 6.15 -22.63
N THR A 176 -10.89 6.20 -21.29
CA THR A 176 -10.11 5.23 -20.53
C THR A 176 -10.72 3.82 -20.64
N VAL A 177 -12.04 3.71 -20.52
CA VAL A 177 -12.76 2.44 -20.71
C VAL A 177 -12.59 1.89 -22.13
N ASP A 178 -12.68 2.73 -23.15
CA ASP A 178 -12.48 2.30 -24.55
C ASP A 178 -11.05 1.78 -24.78
N LEU A 179 -10.05 2.44 -24.19
CA LEU A 179 -8.66 1.97 -24.21
C LEU A 179 -8.50 0.61 -23.52
N VAL A 180 -9.13 0.43 -22.36
CA VAL A 180 -9.14 -0.85 -21.62
C VAL A 180 -9.78 -1.95 -22.48
N LYS A 181 -10.95 -1.70 -23.08
CA LYS A 181 -11.62 -2.65 -23.99
C LYS A 181 -10.75 -3.00 -25.19
N ALA A 182 -10.15 -2.01 -25.84
CA ALA A 182 -9.28 -2.20 -26.99
C ALA A 182 -8.04 -3.05 -26.68
N LYS A 183 -7.58 -3.02 -25.42
CA LYS A 183 -6.45 -3.84 -24.93
C LYS A 183 -6.88 -5.18 -24.32
N GLY A 184 -8.15 -5.55 -24.45
CA GLY A 184 -8.70 -6.82 -23.94
C GLY A 184 -8.89 -6.86 -22.42
N GLY A 185 -8.88 -5.69 -21.76
CA GLY A 185 -9.18 -5.56 -20.34
C GLY A 185 -10.67 -5.70 -20.05
N LYS A 186 -11.01 -6.01 -18.80
CA LYS A 186 -12.39 -6.27 -18.37
C LYS A 186 -13.03 -5.01 -17.80
N VAL A 187 -14.20 -4.65 -18.31
CA VAL A 187 -15.03 -3.55 -17.81
C VAL A 187 -16.23 -4.18 -17.10
N THR A 188 -16.44 -3.82 -15.83
CA THR A 188 -17.53 -4.37 -15.01
C THR A 188 -18.66 -3.38 -14.79
N ARG A 189 -18.42 -2.10 -15.05
CA ARG A 189 -19.44 -1.06 -15.12
C ARG A 189 -19.00 -0.01 -16.13
N ASP A 190 -19.80 0.19 -17.18
CA ASP A 190 -19.57 1.25 -18.15
C ASP A 190 -19.64 2.65 -17.50
N PRO A 191 -19.01 3.67 -18.11
CA PRO A 191 -19.05 5.03 -17.63
C PRO A 191 -20.47 5.55 -17.49
N GLY A 192 -20.76 6.15 -16.35
CA GLY A 192 -22.01 6.85 -16.12
C GLY A 192 -22.10 7.40 -14.71
N PRO A 193 -23.08 8.27 -14.43
CA PRO A 193 -23.25 8.86 -13.11
C PRO A 193 -23.35 7.80 -12.01
N VAL A 194 -22.69 8.06 -10.88
CA VAL A 194 -22.87 7.25 -9.66
C VAL A 194 -24.34 7.26 -9.26
N LYS A 195 -24.84 6.14 -8.73
CA LYS A 195 -26.22 6.05 -8.27
C LYS A 195 -26.48 7.10 -7.18
N GLY A 196 -27.44 8.00 -7.43
CA GLY A 196 -27.77 9.10 -6.51
C GLY A 196 -26.79 10.29 -6.57
N GLY A 197 -25.93 10.40 -7.58
CA GLY A 197 -25.03 11.55 -7.76
C GLY A 197 -24.83 11.91 -9.23
N SER A 198 -24.00 12.91 -9.48
CA SER A 198 -23.67 13.41 -10.83
C SER A 198 -22.28 13.00 -11.31
N THR A 199 -21.38 12.58 -10.42
CA THR A 199 -20.02 12.17 -10.78
C THR A 199 -20.05 10.96 -11.71
N VAL A 200 -19.44 11.09 -12.88
CA VAL A 200 -19.26 9.99 -13.82
C VAL A 200 -18.19 9.07 -13.28
N ILE A 201 -18.53 7.79 -13.17
CA ILE A 201 -17.61 6.74 -12.72
C ILE A 201 -17.71 5.56 -13.68
N ALA A 202 -16.66 4.73 -13.74
CA ALA A 202 -16.67 3.40 -14.38
C ALA A 202 -15.94 2.40 -13.49
N PHE A 203 -16.13 1.10 -13.71
CA PHE A 203 -15.32 0.07 -13.05
C PHE A 203 -14.68 -0.85 -14.07
N ILE A 204 -13.39 -1.10 -13.88
CA ILE A 204 -12.62 -2.09 -14.60
C ILE A 204 -12.03 -3.11 -13.63
N GLU A 205 -11.66 -4.27 -14.15
CA GLU A 205 -10.85 -5.26 -13.43
C GLU A 205 -9.48 -5.38 -14.11
N ASP A 206 -8.47 -5.49 -13.26
CA ASP A 206 -7.11 -5.76 -13.69
C ASP A 206 -6.89 -7.27 -13.99
N PRO A 207 -5.68 -7.69 -14.40
CA PRO A 207 -5.41 -9.08 -14.73
C PRO A 207 -5.70 -10.12 -13.64
N ASP A 208 -5.63 -9.72 -12.37
CA ASP A 208 -5.84 -10.57 -11.19
C ASP A 208 -7.27 -10.46 -10.63
N GLY A 209 -8.06 -9.50 -11.14
CA GLY A 209 -9.45 -9.26 -10.74
C GLY A 209 -9.63 -8.13 -9.73
N TYR A 210 -8.58 -7.38 -9.40
CA TYR A 210 -8.69 -6.19 -8.57
C TYR A 210 -9.50 -5.13 -9.32
N LYS A 211 -10.47 -4.56 -8.62
CA LYS A 211 -11.33 -3.52 -9.17
C LYS A 211 -10.64 -2.17 -9.11
N PHE A 212 -10.73 -1.43 -10.21
CA PHE A 212 -10.37 -0.03 -10.28
C PHE A 212 -11.63 0.78 -10.59
N GLU A 213 -12.01 1.68 -9.70
CA GLU A 213 -12.98 2.74 -9.98
C GLU A 213 -12.26 3.83 -10.77
N LEU A 214 -12.79 4.17 -11.95
CA LEU A 214 -12.35 5.32 -12.72
C LEU A 214 -13.27 6.48 -12.38
N LEU A 215 -12.74 7.55 -11.80
CA LEU A 215 -13.50 8.71 -11.36
C LEU A 215 -13.25 9.88 -12.30
N GLU A 216 -14.27 10.27 -13.06
CA GLU A 216 -14.15 11.41 -13.98
C GLU A 216 -14.10 12.73 -13.19
N ARG A 217 -12.97 13.42 -13.26
CA ARG A 217 -12.69 14.66 -12.51
C ARG A 217 -11.72 15.54 -13.29
N GLU A 218 -11.68 16.82 -12.93
CA GLU A 218 -10.61 17.72 -13.37
C GLU A 218 -9.22 17.18 -12.97
N PRO A 219 -8.15 17.58 -13.68
CA PRO A 219 -6.79 17.15 -13.37
C PRO A 219 -6.43 17.32 -11.90
N THR A 220 -5.89 16.26 -11.30
CA THR A 220 -5.47 16.22 -9.89
C THR A 220 -3.97 15.94 -9.78
N PRO A 221 -3.28 16.48 -8.76
CA PRO A 221 -1.89 16.10 -8.47
C PRO A 221 -1.75 14.61 -8.08
N GLU A 222 -2.82 13.95 -7.62
CA GLU A 222 -2.76 12.55 -7.19
C GLU A 222 -3.84 11.71 -7.88
N PRO A 223 -3.60 11.22 -9.12
CA PRO A 223 -4.59 10.43 -9.83
C PRO A 223 -4.90 9.08 -9.18
N LEU A 224 -3.93 8.43 -8.51
CA LEU A 224 -4.21 7.22 -7.72
C LEU A 224 -4.79 7.63 -6.36
N CYS A 225 -6.08 7.90 -6.33
CA CYS A 225 -6.70 8.72 -5.29
C CYS A 225 -7.41 7.94 -4.19
N GLN A 226 -7.67 6.64 -4.33
CA GLN A 226 -8.40 5.88 -3.30
C GLN A 226 -7.89 4.46 -3.10
N VAL A 227 -7.94 4.01 -1.85
CA VAL A 227 -8.02 2.58 -1.49
C VAL A 227 -9.33 2.39 -0.73
N MET A 228 -10.21 1.53 -1.24
CA MET A 228 -11.50 1.27 -0.60
C MET A 228 -11.49 -0.07 0.13
N LEU A 229 -11.78 -0.03 1.43
CA LEU A 229 -11.88 -1.19 2.30
C LEU A 229 -13.27 -1.26 2.94
N ARG A 230 -13.86 -2.45 2.99
CA ARG A 230 -15.10 -2.68 3.72
C ARG A 230 -14.83 -2.89 5.20
N VAL A 231 -15.71 -2.34 6.03
CA VAL A 231 -15.65 -2.43 7.50
C VAL A 231 -17.01 -2.81 8.08
N GLY A 232 -16.99 -3.50 9.20
CA GLY A 232 -18.19 -3.98 9.90
C GLY A 232 -18.89 -2.95 10.78
N ASP A 233 -18.17 -1.88 11.13
CA ASP A 233 -18.68 -0.75 11.91
C ASP A 233 -17.97 0.54 11.48
N LEU A 234 -18.71 1.43 10.80
CA LEU A 234 -18.12 2.63 10.23
C LEU A 234 -17.68 3.64 11.28
N ASP A 235 -18.47 3.82 12.35
CA ASP A 235 -18.16 4.82 13.38
C ASP A 235 -16.99 4.38 14.25
N ARG A 236 -16.88 3.07 14.57
CA ARG A 236 -15.69 2.50 15.18
C ARG A 236 -14.45 2.73 14.31
N SER A 237 -14.56 2.48 13.01
CA SER A 237 -13.45 2.62 12.08
C SER A 237 -13.01 4.08 11.93
N ILE A 238 -13.94 5.01 11.72
CA ILE A 238 -13.65 6.45 11.68
C ILE A 238 -12.92 6.88 12.95
N ASN A 239 -13.44 6.51 14.13
CA ASN A 239 -12.81 6.88 15.40
C ASN A 239 -11.41 6.27 15.56
N PHE A 240 -11.21 5.04 15.10
CA PHE A 240 -9.90 4.41 15.09
C PHE A 240 -8.92 5.18 14.20
N TYR A 241 -9.23 5.40 12.91
CA TYR A 241 -8.33 6.11 11.99
C TYR A 241 -8.06 7.55 12.42
N LYS A 242 -9.04 8.24 13.03
CA LYS A 242 -8.81 9.57 13.62
C LYS A 242 -7.79 9.54 14.76
N LYS A 243 -7.97 8.63 15.73
CA LYS A 243 -7.14 8.58 16.95
C LYS A 243 -5.78 7.93 16.70
N ALA A 244 -5.80 6.78 16.04
CA ALA A 244 -4.64 5.92 15.87
C ALA A 244 -3.70 6.43 14.77
N PHE A 245 -4.28 6.97 13.68
CA PHE A 245 -3.55 7.30 12.47
C PHE A 245 -3.46 8.81 12.23
N GLY A 246 -4.18 9.63 13.00
CA GLY A 246 -4.23 11.09 12.81
C GLY A 246 -4.95 11.53 11.53
N MET A 247 -5.79 10.66 10.94
CA MET A 247 -6.53 11.00 9.73
C MET A 247 -7.71 11.92 10.01
N GLU A 248 -8.01 12.80 9.07
CA GLU A 248 -9.23 13.60 9.07
C GLU A 248 -10.39 12.84 8.43
N LEU A 249 -11.61 13.02 8.94
CA LEU A 249 -12.82 12.62 8.24
C LEU A 249 -13.16 13.70 7.20
N LEU A 250 -12.82 13.43 5.95
CA LEU A 250 -12.95 14.39 4.85
C LEU A 250 -14.41 14.45 4.35
N ARG A 251 -15.07 13.29 4.31
CA ARG A 251 -16.45 13.17 3.85
C ARG A 251 -17.11 11.95 4.47
N LYS A 252 -18.37 12.07 4.88
CA LYS A 252 -19.24 10.92 5.23
C LYS A 252 -20.53 11.04 4.44
N ARG A 253 -20.97 9.95 3.81
CA ARG A 253 -22.20 9.94 3.02
C ARG A 253 -22.97 8.66 3.27
N ASP A 254 -24.23 8.82 3.64
CA ASP A 254 -25.17 7.73 3.81
C ASP A 254 -26.01 7.51 2.54
N ASN A 255 -26.30 6.26 2.22
CA ASN A 255 -27.14 5.88 1.09
C ASN A 255 -28.14 4.78 1.49
N PRO A 256 -29.27 5.16 2.12
CA PRO A 256 -30.23 4.19 2.66
C PRO A 256 -30.95 3.39 1.56
N GLU A 257 -31.10 3.94 0.36
CA GLU A 257 -31.71 3.24 -0.79
C GLU A 257 -30.90 2.01 -1.18
N TYR A 258 -29.57 2.14 -1.19
CA TYR A 258 -28.64 1.06 -1.55
C TYR A 258 -27.99 0.39 -0.33
N LYS A 259 -28.41 0.76 0.88
CA LYS A 259 -28.03 0.14 2.16
C LYS A 259 -26.51 0.14 2.43
N TYR A 260 -25.86 1.26 2.17
CA TYR A 260 -24.46 1.45 2.53
C TYR A 260 -24.17 2.87 3.00
N THR A 261 -23.11 3.02 3.80
CA THR A 261 -22.55 4.31 4.22
C THR A 261 -21.06 4.31 3.91
N ILE A 262 -20.53 5.42 3.40
CA ILE A 262 -19.09 5.59 3.13
C ILE A 262 -18.48 6.71 3.97
N ALA A 263 -17.19 6.58 4.27
CA ALA A 263 -16.36 7.63 4.84
C ALA A 263 -15.02 7.74 4.10
N MET A 264 -14.60 8.96 3.79
CA MET A 264 -13.28 9.26 3.23
C MET A 264 -12.37 9.76 4.34
N MET A 265 -11.26 9.06 4.54
CA MET A 265 -10.25 9.35 5.57
C MET A 265 -8.91 9.70 4.90
N GLY A 266 -8.21 10.74 5.36
CA GLY A 266 -6.93 11.10 4.76
C GLY A 266 -6.17 12.21 5.49
N TYR A 267 -5.09 12.69 4.86
CA TYR A 267 -4.16 13.68 5.40
C TYR A 267 -4.19 15.02 4.64
N GLY A 268 -5.27 15.27 3.89
CA GLY A 268 -5.43 16.48 3.11
C GLY A 268 -6.71 16.44 2.26
N PRO A 269 -6.98 17.49 1.47
CA PRO A 269 -8.17 17.57 0.61
C PRO A 269 -8.34 16.33 -0.29
N GLU A 270 -9.56 15.77 -0.33
CA GLU A 270 -9.91 14.54 -1.07
C GLU A 270 -9.63 14.64 -2.58
N ASP A 271 -9.68 15.84 -3.14
CA ASP A 271 -9.44 16.11 -4.56
C ASP A 271 -7.96 16.19 -4.93
N LYS A 272 -7.06 16.23 -3.94
CA LYS A 272 -5.62 16.45 -4.13
C LYS A 272 -4.72 15.36 -3.52
N ASN A 273 -5.29 14.40 -2.80
CA ASN A 273 -4.54 13.39 -2.06
C ASN A 273 -5.19 12.03 -2.22
N ALA A 274 -4.38 10.97 -2.05
CA ALA A 274 -4.89 9.63 -1.84
C ALA A 274 -5.67 9.58 -0.52
N VAL A 275 -6.81 8.89 -0.51
CA VAL A 275 -7.66 8.70 0.66
C VAL A 275 -7.96 7.22 0.90
N LEU A 276 -8.23 6.89 2.14
CA LEU A 276 -8.81 5.62 2.53
C LEU A 276 -10.33 5.77 2.53
N GLU A 277 -11.00 5.08 1.61
CA GLU A 277 -12.46 4.96 1.61
C GLU A 277 -12.88 3.77 2.47
N LEU A 278 -13.71 4.02 3.48
CA LEU A 278 -14.30 2.99 4.32
C LEU A 278 -15.76 2.81 3.94
N THR A 279 -16.15 1.60 3.55
CA THR A 279 -17.54 1.28 3.20
C THR A 279 -18.15 0.33 4.21
N TYR A 280 -19.27 0.74 4.79
CA TYR A 280 -20.13 -0.12 5.60
C TYR A 280 -21.40 -0.48 4.83
N ASN A 281 -21.70 -1.77 4.73
CA ASN A 281 -22.97 -2.26 4.19
C ASN A 281 -23.88 -2.66 5.35
N TYR A 282 -25.16 -2.28 5.29
CA TYR A 282 -26.05 -2.41 6.44
C TYR A 282 -26.18 -3.85 6.91
N GLY A 283 -25.87 -4.08 8.19
CA GLY A 283 -25.97 -5.39 8.84
C GLY A 283 -24.83 -6.35 8.52
N VAL A 284 -23.88 -5.98 7.65
CA VAL A 284 -22.72 -6.81 7.34
C VAL A 284 -21.55 -6.39 8.23
N LYS A 285 -21.15 -7.28 9.15
CA LYS A 285 -20.17 -7.00 10.20
C LYS A 285 -18.78 -7.58 9.96
N GLU A 286 -18.68 -8.54 9.05
CA GLU A 286 -17.44 -9.28 8.80
C GLU A 286 -17.27 -9.48 7.30
N TYR A 287 -16.01 -9.46 6.87
CA TYR A 287 -15.62 -9.72 5.50
C TYR A 287 -14.35 -10.55 5.50
N ASP A 288 -14.28 -11.46 4.54
CA ASP A 288 -13.06 -12.20 4.24
C ASP A 288 -12.02 -11.24 3.65
N LYS A 289 -10.81 -11.27 4.19
CA LYS A 289 -9.69 -10.42 3.75
C LYS A 289 -8.98 -10.99 2.53
N GLY A 290 -9.21 -12.27 2.23
CA GLY A 290 -8.45 -12.98 1.22
C GLY A 290 -6.96 -13.01 1.55
N ASN A 291 -6.15 -13.26 0.53
CA ASN A 291 -4.69 -13.24 0.59
C ASN A 291 -4.07 -12.43 -0.56
N GLY A 292 -4.85 -11.66 -1.30
CA GLY A 292 -4.38 -10.77 -2.36
C GLY A 292 -3.84 -9.44 -1.82
N TYR A 293 -4.72 -8.62 -1.23
CA TYR A 293 -4.32 -7.38 -0.55
C TYR A 293 -3.36 -7.70 0.60
N ALA A 294 -2.31 -6.90 0.77
CA ALA A 294 -1.35 -7.09 1.86
C ALA A 294 -1.47 -6.00 2.92
N GLN A 295 -1.27 -4.74 2.57
CA GLN A 295 -1.23 -3.62 3.52
C GLN A 295 -1.21 -2.26 2.81
N ILE A 296 -1.48 -1.19 3.56
CA ILE A 296 -1.16 0.19 3.16
C ILE A 296 0.02 0.72 3.98
N ALA A 297 0.97 1.37 3.32
CA ALA A 297 2.12 1.99 3.96
C ALA A 297 1.91 3.50 4.18
N ILE A 298 2.30 3.97 5.36
CA ILE A 298 2.08 5.35 5.80
C ILE A 298 3.38 5.91 6.38
N GLY A 299 3.83 7.05 5.86
CA GLY A 299 4.97 7.79 6.36
C GLY A 299 4.70 8.40 7.73
N THR A 300 5.71 8.48 8.58
CA THR A 300 5.65 9.12 9.91
C THR A 300 7.04 9.59 10.33
N ASP A 301 7.11 10.64 11.14
CA ASP A 301 8.40 11.10 11.69
C ASP A 301 8.87 10.24 12.86
N ASP A 302 7.99 9.41 13.47
CA ASP A 302 8.35 8.54 14.61
C ASP A 302 7.49 7.28 14.66
N VAL A 303 8.04 6.16 14.19
CA VAL A 303 7.37 4.85 14.21
C VAL A 303 7.13 4.31 15.62
N TYR A 304 7.89 4.75 16.63
CA TYR A 304 7.73 4.29 18.02
C TYR A 304 6.50 4.94 18.65
N LYS A 305 6.36 6.26 18.49
CA LYS A 305 5.15 6.98 18.92
C LYS A 305 3.93 6.53 18.15
N ALA A 306 4.05 6.30 16.83
CA ALA A 306 2.98 5.72 16.02
C ALA A 306 2.48 4.40 16.63
N ALA A 307 3.40 3.49 16.97
CA ALA A 307 3.05 2.20 17.56
C ALA A 307 2.34 2.34 18.93
N GLU A 308 2.82 3.23 19.79
CA GLU A 308 2.21 3.48 21.10
C GLU A 308 0.76 3.98 20.97
N ILE A 309 0.54 4.94 20.07
CA ILE A 309 -0.77 5.55 19.83
C ILE A 309 -1.75 4.52 19.26
N VAL A 310 -1.30 3.67 18.33
CA VAL A 310 -2.12 2.58 17.78
C VAL A 310 -2.54 1.60 18.88
N LYS A 311 -1.62 1.16 19.75
CA LYS A 311 -1.94 0.25 20.87
C LYS A 311 -3.03 0.85 21.77
N ARG A 312 -2.89 2.13 22.12
CA ARG A 312 -3.82 2.83 23.01
C ARG A 312 -5.16 3.16 22.36
N SER A 313 -5.20 3.22 21.03
CA SER A 313 -6.41 3.46 20.25
C SER A 313 -7.19 2.18 19.90
N GLY A 314 -6.80 1.02 20.43
CA GLY A 314 -7.47 -0.26 20.21
C GLY A 314 -7.00 -1.04 18.98
N GLY A 315 -5.88 -0.64 18.37
CA GLY A 315 -5.25 -1.38 17.27
C GLY A 315 -4.29 -2.45 17.77
N THR A 316 -4.04 -3.45 16.93
CA THR A 316 -3.13 -4.55 17.28
C THR A 316 -1.79 -4.37 16.58
N ILE A 317 -0.69 -4.24 17.33
CA ILE A 317 0.65 -4.24 16.74
C ILE A 317 1.03 -5.67 16.34
N THR A 318 1.37 -5.85 15.06
CA THR A 318 1.83 -7.13 14.48
C THR A 318 3.34 -7.16 14.29
N ARG A 319 3.98 -5.99 14.29
CA ARG A 319 5.44 -5.85 14.35
C ARG A 319 5.77 -4.65 15.22
N GLU A 320 6.49 -4.87 16.31
CA GLU A 320 6.98 -3.81 17.19
C GLU A 320 7.87 -2.81 16.43
N PRO A 321 7.85 -1.52 16.81
CA PRO A 321 8.61 -0.48 16.12
C PRO A 321 10.11 -0.75 16.21
N GLY A 322 10.79 -0.66 15.08
CA GLY A 322 12.24 -0.82 15.03
C GLY A 322 12.80 -0.93 13.62
N PRO A 323 14.13 -0.87 13.48
CA PRO A 323 14.79 -1.04 12.20
C PRO A 323 14.54 -2.44 11.63
N LEU A 324 14.30 -2.51 10.33
CA LEU A 324 14.35 -3.76 9.61
C LEU A 324 15.80 -4.27 9.53
N PRO A 325 16.03 -5.60 9.64
CA PRO A 325 17.34 -6.17 9.40
C PRO A 325 17.89 -5.74 8.04
N VAL A 326 19.21 -5.61 7.92
CA VAL A 326 19.94 -5.27 6.69
C VAL A 326 19.79 -3.81 6.24
N ILE A 327 18.57 -3.30 6.07
CA ILE A 327 18.35 -1.98 5.45
C ILE A 327 18.20 -0.85 6.48
N ASN A 328 18.00 -1.21 7.75
CA ASN A 328 17.85 -0.29 8.90
C ASN A 328 16.66 0.68 8.82
N THR A 329 15.79 0.59 7.82
CA THR A 329 14.54 1.34 7.75
C THR A 329 13.66 1.03 8.94
N LYS A 330 13.33 2.07 9.72
CA LYS A 330 12.47 1.93 10.90
C LYS A 330 11.01 1.78 10.47
N ILE A 331 10.36 0.73 10.94
CA ILE A 331 8.94 0.48 10.68
C ILE A 331 8.21 -0.03 11.92
N THR A 332 6.90 0.09 11.93
CA THR A 332 5.98 -0.70 12.78
C THR A 332 4.81 -1.19 11.94
N ALA A 333 4.22 -2.33 12.28
CA ALA A 333 3.05 -2.86 11.57
C ALA A 333 1.89 -3.08 12.54
N CYS A 334 0.68 -2.83 12.07
CA CYS A 334 -0.53 -2.98 12.87
C CYS A 334 -1.72 -3.48 12.07
N LEU A 335 -2.74 -3.94 12.80
CA LEU A 335 -4.08 -4.22 12.30
C LEU A 335 -5.06 -3.20 12.88
N ASP A 336 -5.98 -2.73 12.04
CA ASP A 336 -7.16 -2.00 12.47
C ASP A 336 -8.19 -2.94 13.15
N PRO A 337 -9.31 -2.41 13.68
CA PRO A 337 -10.34 -3.20 14.35
C PRO A 337 -11.02 -4.27 13.46
N ASP A 338 -10.90 -4.14 12.14
CA ASP A 338 -11.48 -5.07 11.17
C ASP A 338 -10.43 -6.06 10.62
N GLY A 339 -9.16 -5.92 11.02
CA GLY A 339 -8.05 -6.79 10.62
C GLY A 339 -7.30 -6.32 9.37
N TRP A 340 -7.51 -5.09 8.91
CA TRP A 340 -6.74 -4.52 7.80
C TRP A 340 -5.36 -4.11 8.26
N LYS A 341 -4.34 -4.57 7.53
CA LYS A 341 -2.94 -4.33 7.88
C LYS A 341 -2.46 -2.97 7.36
N SER A 342 -1.77 -2.24 8.22
CA SER A 342 -1.04 -1.02 7.86
C SER A 342 0.39 -1.10 8.37
N VAL A 343 1.31 -0.46 7.64
CA VAL A 343 2.71 -0.34 8.04
C VAL A 343 3.07 1.13 8.10
N PHE A 344 3.57 1.57 9.25
CA PHE A 344 4.16 2.89 9.40
C PHE A 344 5.65 2.81 9.10
N VAL A 345 6.12 3.70 8.24
CA VAL A 345 7.51 3.77 7.78
C VAL A 345 8.06 5.14 8.16
N ASP A 346 9.27 5.16 8.71
CA ASP A 346 9.96 6.42 9.02
C ASP A 346 10.21 7.23 7.75
N ASN A 347 9.77 8.50 7.74
CA ASN A 347 9.84 9.37 6.57
C ASN A 347 11.27 9.54 6.04
N ILE A 348 12.25 9.70 6.93
CA ILE A 348 13.65 9.91 6.55
C ILE A 348 14.24 8.63 5.95
N ASP A 349 13.93 7.47 6.55
CA ASP A 349 14.42 6.20 6.02
C ASP A 349 13.75 5.83 4.70
N PHE A 350 12.45 6.10 4.54
CA PHE A 350 11.75 5.88 3.27
C PHE A 350 12.42 6.64 2.13
N GLN A 351 12.79 7.92 2.33
CA GLN A 351 13.50 8.70 1.31
C GLN A 351 14.84 8.07 0.90
N LYS A 352 15.58 7.48 1.84
CA LYS A 352 16.83 6.77 1.54
C LYS A 352 16.62 5.50 0.70
N GLU A 353 15.42 4.92 0.70
CA GLU A 353 15.10 3.75 -0.14
C GLU A 353 14.78 4.12 -1.58
N LEU A 354 14.50 5.40 -1.85
CA LEU A 354 14.18 5.91 -3.19
C LEU A 354 15.44 6.28 -3.99
N GLU A 355 16.56 6.51 -3.29
CA GLU A 355 17.91 6.68 -3.86
C GLU A 355 18.52 5.35 -4.31
#